data_AF-K9TS70-F1
#
_entry.id   AF-K9TS70-F1
#
_cell.length_a   1.000
_cell.length_b   1.000
_cell.length_c   1.000
_cell.angle_alpha   90.00
_cell.angle_beta   90.00
_cell.angle_gamma   90.00
#
_symmetry.space_group_name_H-M   'P 1'
#
loop_
_entity.id
_entity.type
_entity.pdbx_description
1 polymer ?
#
loop_
_entity_poly.entity_id
_entity_poly.type
_entity_poly.pdbx_seq_one_letter_code
_entity_poly.pdbx_strand_id
1 'polypeptide(L)'
;MNRRLKLERSLAKSLQEYLRGITGGLLFSLPLLYTMEVWWAGFIVHPVRLLIYVLATFTLLLAYNRYAGLRRSAGALEVAIDSVEEMGIGLVVAAVMLWLLGQINTDMNLTEIGGKIVVEAMTVAIGVSIGTAQLGGGGKQESDTGMKGEDSQPSSSPVPFLADGEGDFGGQIAIALCGAVLFAANLAPTEEIIVIAIEVSTARLLGLALLSILFAVLILFYSDFTGSQRFSQIRGIKNILFGAVITYAIALFAAAAILWFFGRFDDTTLFICLAQTVVLGVASTLGASAGRLLLQ
;
A
#
# COMPACT_ATOMS: atom_id res chain seq x y z
N MET A 1 -40.56 -5.75 -16.66
CA MET A 1 -39.39 -5.30 -17.45
C MET A 1 -38.38 -4.50 -16.61
N ASN A 2 -38.80 -3.57 -15.74
CA ASN A 2 -37.88 -2.71 -14.96
C ASN A 2 -36.99 -3.41 -13.90
N ARG A 3 -37.42 -4.53 -13.29
CA ARG A 3 -36.60 -5.23 -12.28
C ARG A 3 -35.35 -5.92 -12.88
N ARG A 4 -35.45 -6.48 -14.09
CA ARG A 4 -34.31 -7.14 -14.75
C ARG A 4 -33.26 -6.12 -15.19
N LEU A 5 -33.69 -4.99 -15.76
CA LEU A 5 -32.79 -3.89 -16.11
C LEU A 5 -32.09 -3.26 -14.89
N LYS A 6 -32.78 -3.15 -13.73
CA LYS A 6 -32.15 -2.67 -12.49
C LYS A 6 -31.15 -3.69 -11.92
N LEU A 7 -31.45 -4.99 -12.00
CA LEU A 7 -30.52 -6.06 -11.61
C LEU A 7 -29.29 -6.11 -12.53
N GLU A 8 -29.47 -6.05 -13.84
CA GLU A 8 -28.39 -6.10 -14.83
C GLU A 8 -27.45 -4.90 -14.68
N ARG A 9 -27.99 -3.70 -14.44
CA ARG A 9 -27.19 -2.50 -14.12
C ARG A 9 -26.44 -2.64 -12.79
N SER A 10 -27.06 -3.27 -11.79
CA SER A 10 -26.41 -3.53 -10.49
C SER A 10 -25.26 -4.54 -10.63
N LEU A 11 -25.46 -5.63 -11.36
CA LEU A 11 -24.45 -6.66 -11.59
C LEU A 11 -23.28 -6.15 -12.41
N ALA A 12 -23.56 -5.36 -13.47
CA ALA A 12 -22.51 -4.76 -14.28
C ALA A 12 -21.63 -3.80 -13.46
N LYS A 13 -22.24 -3.03 -12.55
CA LYS A 13 -21.51 -2.12 -11.66
C LYS A 13 -20.64 -2.87 -10.65
N SER A 14 -21.18 -3.89 -9.98
CA SER A 14 -20.40 -4.73 -9.07
C SER A 14 -19.25 -5.43 -9.79
N LEU A 15 -19.48 -5.98 -10.98
CA LEU A 15 -18.42 -6.59 -11.78
C LEU A 15 -17.32 -5.59 -12.15
N GLN A 16 -17.69 -4.35 -12.51
CA GLN A 16 -16.74 -3.30 -12.82
C GLN A 16 -15.88 -2.92 -11.60
N GLU A 17 -16.47 -2.89 -10.40
CA GLU A 17 -15.74 -2.65 -9.14
C GLU A 17 -14.75 -3.79 -8.84
N TYR A 18 -15.15 -5.05 -8.97
CA TYR A 18 -14.24 -6.19 -8.82
C TYR A 18 -13.11 -6.19 -9.84
N LEU A 19 -13.40 -5.89 -11.12
CA LEU A 19 -12.37 -5.84 -12.16
C LEU A 19 -11.34 -4.75 -11.90
N ARG A 20 -11.76 -3.59 -11.36
CA ARG A 20 -10.86 -2.51 -10.93
C ARG A 20 -9.96 -2.96 -9.79
N GLY A 21 -10.53 -3.62 -8.79
CA GLY A 21 -9.78 -4.22 -7.70
C GLY A 21 -8.75 -5.22 -8.22
N ILE A 22 -9.16 -6.23 -8.98
CA ILE A 22 -8.26 -7.23 -9.56
C ILE A 22 -7.16 -6.59 -10.41
N THR A 23 -7.50 -5.58 -11.22
CA THR A 23 -6.52 -4.87 -12.05
C THR A 23 -5.48 -4.14 -11.19
N GLY A 24 -5.90 -3.46 -10.12
CA GLY A 24 -4.96 -2.82 -9.20
C GLY A 24 -4.12 -3.84 -8.43
N GLY A 25 -4.74 -4.92 -7.95
CA GLY A 25 -4.08 -6.06 -7.32
C GLY A 25 -2.91 -6.55 -8.16
N LEU A 26 -3.21 -6.92 -9.41
CA LEU A 26 -2.20 -7.38 -10.36
C LEU A 26 -1.17 -6.29 -10.66
N LEU A 27 -1.57 -5.06 -11.00
CA LEU A 27 -0.64 -3.99 -11.37
C LEU A 27 0.43 -3.74 -10.29
N PHE A 28 0.02 -3.78 -9.02
CA PHE A 28 0.91 -3.51 -7.90
C PHE A 28 1.63 -4.74 -7.33
N SER A 29 1.18 -5.96 -7.64
CA SER A 29 1.82 -7.21 -7.18
C SER A 29 2.50 -8.01 -8.29
N LEU A 30 2.46 -7.53 -9.54
CA LEU A 30 3.02 -8.23 -10.69
C LEU A 30 4.50 -8.60 -10.51
N PRO A 31 5.39 -7.70 -10.05
CA PRO A 31 6.78 -8.07 -9.82
C PRO A 31 6.91 -9.25 -8.85
N LEU A 32 6.15 -9.26 -7.76
CA LEU A 32 6.16 -10.35 -6.78
C LEU A 32 5.74 -11.68 -7.39
N LEU A 33 4.63 -11.67 -8.12
CA LEU A 33 4.10 -12.87 -8.78
C LEU A 33 5.10 -13.52 -9.73
N TYR A 34 6.12 -12.79 -10.19
CA TYR A 34 7.17 -13.25 -11.12
C TYR A 34 8.55 -13.42 -10.46
N THR A 35 8.64 -13.28 -9.13
CA THR A 35 9.91 -13.29 -8.40
C THR A 35 10.10 -14.60 -7.64
N MET A 36 11.19 -15.31 -7.96
CA MET A 36 11.54 -16.60 -7.36
C MET A 36 11.63 -16.54 -5.83
N GLU A 37 12.22 -15.46 -5.31
CA GLU A 37 12.48 -15.24 -3.90
C GLU A 37 11.18 -15.18 -3.08
N VAL A 38 10.08 -14.68 -3.68
CA VAL A 38 8.76 -14.63 -3.04
C VAL A 38 8.15 -16.03 -2.96
N TRP A 39 8.25 -16.79 -4.06
CA TRP A 39 7.76 -18.17 -4.08
C TRP A 39 8.51 -19.04 -3.07
N TRP A 40 9.79 -18.76 -2.86
CA TRP A 40 10.62 -19.45 -1.88
C TRP A 40 10.29 -19.02 -0.45
N ALA A 41 10.08 -17.72 -0.24
CA ALA A 41 9.60 -17.20 1.04
C ALA A 41 8.30 -17.89 1.49
N GLY A 42 7.43 -18.27 0.56
CA GLY A 42 6.21 -19.03 0.81
C GLY A 42 6.40 -20.27 1.69
N PHE A 43 7.50 -21.01 1.54
CA PHE A 43 7.75 -22.23 2.33
C PHE A 43 8.93 -22.13 3.30
N ILE A 44 9.79 -21.11 3.19
CA ILE A 44 10.94 -20.90 4.08
C ILE A 44 10.57 -20.05 5.31
N VAL A 45 9.61 -19.11 5.16
CA VAL A 45 9.27 -18.17 6.23
C VAL A 45 8.65 -18.91 7.42
N HIS A 46 9.13 -18.56 8.62
CA HIS A 46 8.62 -19.13 9.87
C HIS A 46 7.10 -18.89 10.03
N PRO A 47 6.28 -19.88 10.43
CA PRO A 47 4.81 -19.76 10.46
C PRO A 47 4.29 -18.55 11.27
N VAL A 48 4.99 -18.18 12.34
CA VAL A 48 4.65 -17.00 13.15
C VAL A 48 4.81 -15.69 12.37
N ARG A 49 5.85 -15.56 11.52
CA ARG A 49 6.03 -14.38 10.67
C ARG A 49 4.92 -14.29 9.62
N LEU A 50 4.52 -15.43 9.04
CA LEU A 50 3.40 -15.50 8.11
C LEU A 50 2.08 -15.08 8.78
N LEU A 51 1.81 -15.56 10.00
CA LEU A 51 0.64 -15.11 10.76
C LEU A 51 0.68 -13.60 11.05
N ILE A 52 1.84 -13.08 11.48
CA ILE A 52 2.02 -11.64 11.72
C ILE A 52 1.77 -10.85 10.44
N TYR A 53 2.24 -11.33 9.29
CA TYR A 53 2.05 -10.68 8.01
C TYR A 53 0.59 -10.64 7.58
N VAL A 54 -0.15 -11.74 7.76
CA VAL A 54 -1.60 -11.78 7.52
C VAL A 54 -2.33 -10.78 8.42
N LEU A 55 -2.01 -10.74 9.71
CA LEU A 55 -2.62 -9.81 10.66
C LEU A 55 -2.25 -8.34 10.37
N ALA A 56 -1.01 -8.09 9.98
CA ALA A 56 -0.53 -6.77 9.62
C ALA A 56 -1.23 -6.27 8.34
N THR A 57 -1.34 -7.12 7.32
CA THR A 57 -2.07 -6.81 6.09
C THR A 57 -3.55 -6.55 6.38
N PHE A 58 -4.20 -7.39 7.18
CA PHE A 58 -5.59 -7.16 7.58
C PHE A 58 -5.75 -5.81 8.32
N THR A 59 -4.85 -5.50 9.25
CA THR A 59 -4.86 -4.21 9.96
C THR A 59 -4.64 -3.02 9.01
N LEU A 60 -3.76 -3.19 8.03
CA LEU A 60 -3.48 -2.17 7.02
C LEU A 60 -4.69 -1.94 6.11
N LEU A 61 -5.39 -2.99 5.68
CA LEU A 61 -6.62 -2.90 4.92
C LEU A 61 -7.76 -2.26 5.72
N LEU A 62 -7.90 -2.61 7.01
CA LEU A 62 -8.88 -1.95 7.89
C LEU A 62 -8.60 -0.45 7.98
N ALA A 63 -7.34 -0.06 8.15
CA ALA A 63 -6.95 1.34 8.19
C ALA A 63 -7.20 2.02 6.84
N TYR A 64 -6.83 1.40 5.73
CA TYR A 64 -7.05 1.93 4.39
C TYR A 64 -8.55 2.12 4.10
N ASN A 65 -9.39 1.12 4.35
CA ASN A 65 -10.83 1.20 4.09
C ASN A 65 -11.53 2.19 5.02
N ARG A 66 -11.05 2.34 6.26
CA ARG A 66 -11.56 3.34 7.20
C ARG A 66 -11.25 4.78 6.76
N TYR A 67 -10.06 5.02 6.22
CA TYR A 67 -9.52 6.37 6.01
C TYR A 67 -9.47 6.82 4.54
N ALA A 68 -9.17 5.93 3.60
CA ALA A 68 -9.07 6.20 2.17
C ALA A 68 -10.41 6.04 1.43
N GLY A 69 -11.25 5.10 1.85
CA GLY A 69 -12.53 4.79 1.22
C GLY A 69 -13.61 5.87 1.34
N LEU A 70 -13.32 7.01 1.98
CA LEU A 70 -14.22 8.17 2.16
C LEU A 70 -15.62 7.86 2.70
N ARG A 71 -15.84 6.69 3.31
CA ARG A 71 -17.03 6.39 4.12
C ARG A 71 -16.68 6.59 5.60
N ARG A 72 -16.47 7.84 6.01
CA ARG A 72 -16.24 8.16 7.45
C ARG A 72 -17.40 7.67 8.34
N SER A 73 -18.59 7.45 7.75
CA SER A 73 -19.80 6.90 8.37
C SER A 73 -19.99 5.39 8.23
N ALA A 74 -19.09 4.65 7.54
CA ALA A 74 -19.17 3.19 7.48
C ALA A 74 -18.97 2.59 8.87
N GLY A 75 -19.81 1.61 9.21
CA GLY A 75 -19.66 0.88 10.47
C GLY A 75 -18.36 0.07 10.48
N ALA A 76 -17.79 -0.18 11.66
CA ALA A 76 -16.58 -1.01 11.78
C ALA A 76 -16.73 -2.40 11.15
N LEU A 77 -17.96 -2.93 11.12
CA LEU A 77 -18.28 -4.20 10.47
C LEU A 77 -18.20 -4.10 8.94
N GLU A 78 -18.65 -3.01 8.33
CA GLU A 78 -18.59 -2.81 6.87
C GLU A 78 -17.13 -2.73 6.42
N VAL A 79 -16.31 -1.94 7.11
CA VAL A 79 -14.87 -1.85 6.88
C VAL A 79 -14.19 -3.22 7.00
N ALA A 80 -14.58 -4.02 8.00
CA ALA A 80 -14.03 -5.36 8.18
C ALA A 80 -14.46 -6.33 7.07
N ILE A 81 -15.71 -6.24 6.59
CA ILE A 81 -16.20 -7.06 5.48
C ILE A 81 -15.43 -6.73 4.21
N ASP A 82 -15.26 -5.43 3.89
CA ASP A 82 -14.52 -4.98 2.72
C ASP A 82 -13.07 -5.48 2.77
N SER A 83 -12.40 -5.39 3.93
CA SER A 83 -11.03 -5.89 4.09
C SER A 83 -10.91 -7.41 3.95
N VAL A 84 -11.89 -8.18 4.45
CA VAL A 84 -11.92 -9.64 4.25
C VAL A 84 -12.17 -9.99 2.78
N GLU A 85 -13.03 -9.24 2.10
CA GLU A 85 -13.30 -9.41 0.67
C GLU A 85 -12.05 -9.17 -0.17
N GLU A 86 -11.30 -8.09 0.10
CA GLU A 86 -10.03 -7.79 -0.57
C GLU A 86 -8.99 -8.89 -0.36
N MET A 87 -8.88 -9.43 0.87
CA MET A 87 -8.03 -10.59 1.15
C MET A 87 -8.48 -11.84 0.39
N GLY A 88 -9.79 -12.08 0.31
CA GLY A 88 -10.37 -13.19 -0.45
C GLY A 88 -10.06 -13.10 -1.94
N ILE A 89 -10.21 -11.91 -2.53
CA ILE A 89 -9.83 -11.64 -3.92
C ILE A 89 -8.32 -11.86 -4.10
N GLY A 90 -7.50 -11.35 -3.17
CA GLY A 90 -6.05 -11.57 -3.17
C GLY A 90 -5.68 -13.05 -3.20
N LEU A 91 -6.33 -13.87 -2.37
CA LEU A 91 -6.11 -15.32 -2.33
C LEU A 91 -6.48 -16.00 -3.66
N VAL A 92 -7.63 -15.67 -4.23
CA VAL A 92 -8.09 -16.24 -5.51
C VAL A 92 -7.17 -15.84 -6.65
N VAL A 93 -6.83 -14.54 -6.75
CA VAL A 93 -5.96 -14.02 -7.80
C VAL A 93 -4.56 -14.61 -7.68
N ALA A 94 -3.96 -14.66 -6.48
CA ALA A 94 -2.66 -15.28 -6.27
C ALA A 94 -2.66 -16.77 -6.64
N ALA A 95 -3.67 -17.53 -6.20
CA ALA A 95 -3.78 -18.94 -6.53
C ALA A 95 -3.90 -19.18 -8.04
N VAL A 96 -4.76 -18.42 -8.73
CA VAL A 96 -4.91 -18.52 -10.19
C VAL A 96 -3.63 -18.15 -10.91
N MET A 97 -2.99 -17.04 -10.53
CA MET A 97 -1.74 -16.59 -11.17
C MET A 97 -0.61 -17.59 -10.95
N LEU A 98 -0.39 -18.05 -9.73
CA LEU A 98 0.66 -19.04 -9.44
C LEU A 98 0.41 -20.36 -10.17
N TRP A 99 -0.85 -20.76 -10.33
CA TRP A 99 -1.20 -21.96 -11.10
C TRP A 99 -0.93 -21.77 -12.60
N LEU A 100 -1.34 -20.63 -13.18
CA LEU A 100 -1.08 -20.29 -14.59
C LEU A 100 0.41 -20.15 -14.89
N LEU A 101 1.21 -19.67 -13.93
CA LEU A 101 2.66 -19.57 -14.03
C LEU A 101 3.39 -20.90 -13.77
N GLY A 102 2.66 -21.97 -13.43
CA GLY A 102 3.22 -23.29 -13.14
C GLY A 102 3.99 -23.36 -11.80
N GLN A 103 3.81 -22.40 -10.91
CA GLN A 103 4.50 -22.29 -9.61
C GLN A 103 3.81 -23.07 -8.49
N ILE A 104 2.55 -23.45 -8.67
CA ILE A 104 1.84 -24.42 -7.83
C ILE A 104 1.31 -25.57 -8.69
N ASN A 105 1.62 -26.81 -8.27
CA ASN A 105 1.23 -28.04 -8.95
C ASN A 105 0.63 -29.03 -7.94
N THR A 106 -0.13 -30.02 -8.43
CA THR A 106 -0.77 -31.04 -7.58
C THR A 106 0.22 -31.96 -6.88
N ASP A 107 1.45 -32.01 -7.35
CA ASP A 107 2.51 -32.86 -6.80
C ASP A 107 3.24 -32.20 -5.60
N MET A 108 2.98 -30.91 -5.36
CA MET A 108 3.59 -30.16 -4.25
C MET A 108 2.87 -30.42 -2.93
N ASN A 109 3.60 -30.26 -1.82
CA ASN A 109 3.01 -30.35 -0.48
C ASN A 109 2.00 -29.20 -0.26
N LEU A 110 0.86 -29.49 0.38
CA LEU A 110 -0.18 -28.48 0.69
C LEU A 110 0.36 -27.30 1.49
N THR A 111 1.35 -27.52 2.35
CA THR A 111 2.00 -26.44 3.12
C THR A 111 2.77 -25.49 2.20
N GLU A 112 3.44 -26.01 1.17
CA GLU A 112 4.17 -25.19 0.20
C GLU A 112 3.19 -24.38 -0.66
N ILE A 113 2.13 -25.02 -1.16
CA ILE A 113 1.08 -24.37 -1.95
C ILE A 113 0.43 -23.25 -1.12
N GLY A 114 0.00 -23.57 0.10
CA GLY A 114 -0.65 -22.60 0.99
C GLY A 114 0.27 -21.44 1.33
N GLY A 115 1.54 -21.70 1.61
CA GLY A 115 2.55 -20.70 1.90
C GLY A 115 2.77 -19.72 0.74
N LYS A 116 2.99 -20.22 -0.47
CA LYS A 116 3.13 -19.40 -1.69
C LYS A 116 1.89 -18.53 -1.93
N ILE A 117 0.70 -19.13 -1.84
CA ILE A 117 -0.56 -18.40 -2.03
C ILE A 117 -0.72 -17.30 -0.98
N VAL A 118 -0.49 -17.58 0.30
CA VAL A 118 -0.71 -16.60 1.37
C VAL A 118 0.27 -15.42 1.26
N VAL A 119 1.55 -15.68 1.02
CA VAL A 119 2.56 -14.61 0.89
C VAL A 119 2.20 -13.66 -0.26
N GLU A 120 1.82 -14.20 -1.42
CA GLU A 120 1.42 -13.38 -2.56
C GLU A 120 0.09 -12.66 -2.34
N ALA A 121 -0.90 -13.39 -1.84
CA ALA A 121 -2.25 -12.89 -1.66
C ALA A 121 -2.30 -11.63 -0.80
N MET A 122 -1.43 -11.51 0.20
CA MET A 122 -1.40 -10.32 1.06
C MET A 122 -1.02 -9.07 0.29
N THR A 123 0.00 -9.11 -0.57
CA THR A 123 0.37 -7.93 -1.36
C THR A 123 -0.66 -7.66 -2.46
N VAL A 124 -1.18 -8.71 -3.09
CA VAL A 124 -2.28 -8.60 -4.06
C VAL A 124 -3.48 -7.90 -3.40
N ALA A 125 -3.87 -8.29 -2.18
CA ALA A 125 -5.02 -7.71 -1.47
C ALA A 125 -4.85 -6.21 -1.22
N ILE A 126 -3.64 -5.76 -0.85
CA ILE A 126 -3.32 -4.33 -0.70
C ILE A 126 -3.50 -3.61 -2.05
N GLY A 127 -3.02 -4.20 -3.14
CA GLY A 127 -3.21 -3.67 -4.49
C GLY A 127 -4.69 -3.66 -4.93
N VAL A 128 -5.49 -4.64 -4.52
CA VAL A 128 -6.93 -4.72 -4.80
C VAL A 128 -7.66 -3.56 -4.14
N SER A 129 -7.35 -3.29 -2.87
CA SER A 129 -7.94 -2.18 -2.12
C SER A 129 -7.65 -0.84 -2.77
N ILE A 130 -6.38 -0.60 -3.12
CA ILE A 130 -5.97 0.64 -3.81
C ILE A 130 -6.57 0.73 -5.22
N GLY A 131 -6.59 -0.36 -5.99
CA GLY A 131 -7.18 -0.40 -7.33
C GLY A 131 -8.66 -0.05 -7.34
N THR A 132 -9.40 -0.59 -6.38
CA THR A 132 -10.83 -0.34 -6.21
C THR A 132 -11.10 1.13 -5.92
N ALA A 133 -10.32 1.73 -5.01
CA ALA A 133 -10.43 3.15 -4.68
C ALA A 133 -10.05 4.06 -5.86
N GLN A 134 -8.95 3.77 -6.56
CA GLN A 134 -8.37 4.69 -7.55
C GLN A 134 -9.02 4.60 -8.93
N LEU A 135 -9.29 3.39 -9.42
CA LEU A 135 -9.93 3.21 -10.72
C LEU A 135 -11.46 3.43 -10.63
N GLY A 136 -11.99 3.50 -9.39
CA GLY A 136 -13.40 3.72 -9.05
C GLY A 136 -13.95 5.10 -9.39
N GLY A 137 -13.13 6.16 -9.31
CA GLY A 137 -13.56 7.57 -9.28
C GLY A 137 -14.13 8.18 -10.57
N GLY A 138 -14.22 7.42 -11.68
CA GLY A 138 -14.67 7.94 -12.98
C GLY A 138 -16.17 7.88 -13.26
N GLY A 139 -16.99 7.34 -12.36
CA GLY A 139 -18.43 7.18 -12.57
C GLY A 139 -19.22 7.99 -11.55
N LYS A 140 -19.97 9.00 -12.00
CA LYS A 140 -20.98 9.71 -11.19
C LYS A 140 -21.74 8.71 -10.35
N GLN A 141 -21.48 8.74 -9.04
CA GLN A 141 -22.22 7.99 -8.05
C GLN A 141 -23.57 8.71 -7.92
N GLU A 142 -24.54 8.33 -8.77
CA GLU A 142 -25.94 8.57 -8.47
C GLU A 142 -26.23 7.83 -7.16
N SER A 143 -26.33 8.63 -6.11
CA SER A 143 -26.83 8.30 -4.80
C SER A 143 -28.28 7.81 -4.91
N ASP A 144 -28.48 6.49 -4.98
CA ASP A 144 -29.80 5.91 -4.71
C ASP A 144 -29.98 5.83 -3.18
N THR A 145 -30.52 6.93 -2.65
CA THR A 145 -31.44 7.06 -1.50
C THR A 145 -31.16 6.28 -0.21
N GLY A 146 -30.63 6.97 0.80
CA GLY A 146 -30.62 6.51 2.19
C GLY A 146 -29.98 7.47 3.20
N MET A 147 -30.75 8.48 3.62
CA MET A 147 -30.52 9.39 4.77
C MET A 147 -29.40 10.45 4.68
N LYS A 148 -29.84 11.69 4.99
CA LYS A 148 -29.06 12.92 5.11
C LYS A 148 -27.91 12.78 6.11
N GLY A 149 -26.71 13.13 5.66
CA GLY A 149 -25.61 13.65 6.48
C GLY A 149 -25.06 14.86 5.74
N GLU A 150 -24.96 15.97 6.45
CA GLU A 150 -24.64 17.30 5.93
C GLU A 150 -23.28 17.39 5.23
N ASP A 151 -23.21 18.36 4.33
CA ASP A 151 -22.08 18.78 3.53
C ASP A 151 -20.71 18.64 4.23
N SER A 152 -19.86 17.81 3.65
CA SER A 152 -18.41 17.96 3.78
C SER A 152 -17.84 17.70 2.40
N GLN A 153 -17.63 18.81 1.67
CA GLN A 153 -16.83 18.79 0.44
C GLN A 153 -15.50 18.09 0.75
N PRO A 154 -15.01 17.18 -0.10
CA PRO A 154 -13.66 16.67 0.03
C PRO A 154 -12.72 17.87 -0.15
N SER A 155 -12.05 18.30 0.91
CA SER A 155 -11.00 19.32 0.84
C SER A 155 -9.86 18.75 0.00
N SER A 156 -9.85 19.10 -1.28
CA SER A 156 -8.90 18.71 -2.32
C SER A 156 -7.56 19.44 -2.18
N SER A 157 -7.05 19.53 -0.96
CA SER A 157 -5.77 20.18 -0.65
C SER A 157 -4.86 19.20 0.07
N PRO A 158 -3.56 19.15 -0.26
CA PRO A 158 -2.57 18.45 0.55
C PRO A 158 -2.55 19.16 1.90
N VAL A 159 -3.22 18.61 2.90
CA VAL A 159 -3.12 19.12 4.25
C VAL A 159 -1.74 18.70 4.76
N PRO A 160 -0.81 19.62 5.10
CA PRO A 160 0.37 19.23 5.85
C PRO A 160 -0.08 18.40 7.04
N PHE A 161 0.76 17.45 7.45
CA PHE A 161 0.49 16.56 8.58
C PHE A 161 0.03 17.32 9.84
N LEU A 162 0.36 18.61 9.95
CA LEU A 162 -0.06 19.55 10.99
C LEU A 162 -0.69 20.85 10.44
N ALA A 163 -1.55 20.81 9.42
CA ALA A 163 -2.36 22.00 9.14
C ALA A 163 -3.44 22.15 10.23
N ASP A 164 -3.66 23.38 10.70
CA ASP A 164 -4.58 23.77 11.77
C ASP A 164 -6.09 23.61 11.41
N GLY A 165 -6.48 22.52 10.75
CA GLY A 165 -7.88 22.23 10.44
C GLY A 165 -8.10 20.77 10.11
N GLU A 166 -8.98 20.11 10.89
CA GLU A 166 -9.83 18.92 10.64
C GLU A 166 -9.34 17.78 9.70
N GLY A 167 -8.04 17.71 9.43
CA GLY A 167 -7.39 16.64 8.70
C GLY A 167 -7.17 15.44 9.60
N ASP A 168 -7.63 14.27 9.18
CA ASP A 168 -7.45 13.02 9.91
C ASP A 168 -5.99 12.53 9.74
N PHE A 169 -5.13 12.99 10.64
CA PHE A 169 -3.72 12.61 10.74
C PHE A 169 -3.50 11.10 10.66
N GLY A 170 -4.39 10.33 11.31
CA GLY A 170 -4.35 8.87 11.28
C GLY A 170 -4.56 8.32 9.86
N GLY A 171 -5.47 8.93 9.09
CA GLY A 171 -5.68 8.57 7.70
C GLY A 171 -4.49 8.85 6.80
N GLN A 172 -3.80 9.97 6.99
CA GLN A 172 -2.59 10.28 6.23
C GLN A 172 -1.47 9.27 6.50
N ILE A 173 -1.32 8.82 7.76
CA ILE A 173 -0.37 7.75 8.12
C ILE A 173 -0.74 6.45 7.43
N ALA A 174 -2.00 6.02 7.57
CA ALA A 174 -2.45 4.73 7.06
C ALA A 174 -2.19 4.60 5.55
N ILE A 175 -2.47 5.66 4.81
CA ILE A 175 -2.36 5.67 3.35
C ILE A 175 -0.90 5.79 2.90
N ALA A 176 -0.10 6.64 3.58
CA ALA A 176 1.34 6.70 3.34
C ALA A 176 1.99 5.33 3.65
N LEU A 177 1.60 4.68 4.73
CA LEU A 177 2.10 3.35 5.09
C LEU A 177 1.70 2.30 4.04
N CYS A 178 0.46 2.34 3.55
CA CYS A 178 -0.03 1.44 2.52
C CYS A 178 0.78 1.57 1.22
N GLY A 179 0.99 2.80 0.74
CA GLY A 179 1.83 3.07 -0.42
C GLY A 179 3.29 2.67 -0.20
N ALA A 180 3.85 2.93 0.99
CA ALA A 180 5.21 2.52 1.34
C ALA A 180 5.37 0.99 1.32
N VAL A 181 4.43 0.27 1.93
CA VAL A 181 4.42 -1.20 1.97
C VAL A 181 4.30 -1.79 0.59
N LEU A 182 3.45 -1.28 -0.30
CA LEU A 182 3.35 -1.77 -1.67
C LEU A 182 4.68 -1.69 -2.42
N PHE A 183 5.36 -0.54 -2.35
CA PHE A 183 6.65 -0.38 -3.02
C PHE A 183 7.75 -1.22 -2.34
N ALA A 184 7.77 -1.26 -1.01
CA ALA A 184 8.71 -2.06 -0.24
C ALA A 184 8.56 -3.55 -0.55
N ALA A 185 7.32 -4.05 -0.59
CA ALA A 185 7.01 -5.45 -0.81
C ALA A 185 7.64 -5.95 -2.11
N ASN A 186 7.52 -5.20 -3.21
CA ASN A 186 8.04 -5.61 -4.51
C ASN A 186 9.58 -5.73 -4.61
N LEU A 187 10.33 -5.09 -3.71
CA LEU A 187 11.80 -5.03 -3.77
C LEU A 187 12.48 -5.78 -2.60
N ALA A 188 11.89 -5.75 -1.41
CA ALA A 188 12.44 -6.40 -0.22
C ALA A 188 12.78 -7.90 -0.36
N PRO A 189 11.99 -8.74 -1.07
CA PRO A 189 12.30 -10.16 -1.19
C PRO A 189 13.51 -10.41 -2.09
N THR A 190 14.00 -9.45 -2.88
CA THR A 190 15.06 -9.71 -3.84
C THR A 190 16.45 -9.67 -3.20
N GLU A 191 17.41 -10.39 -3.79
CA GLU A 191 18.81 -10.42 -3.31
C GLU A 191 19.55 -9.11 -3.55
N GLU A 192 19.12 -8.29 -4.52
CA GLU A 192 19.80 -7.05 -4.87
C GLU A 192 19.84 -6.08 -3.69
N ILE A 193 18.82 -6.06 -2.82
CA ILE A 193 18.79 -5.14 -1.67
C ILE A 193 19.93 -5.43 -0.69
N ILE A 194 20.19 -6.71 -0.39
CA ILE A 194 21.30 -7.09 0.50
C ILE A 194 22.65 -6.87 -0.17
N VAL A 195 22.78 -7.20 -1.46
CA VAL A 195 24.02 -6.98 -2.22
C VAL A 195 24.38 -5.50 -2.26
N ILE A 196 23.43 -4.63 -2.60
CA ILE A 196 23.63 -3.18 -2.60
C ILE A 196 24.02 -2.68 -1.21
N ALA A 197 23.35 -3.17 -0.16
CA ALA A 197 23.62 -2.75 1.22
C ALA A 197 25.04 -3.10 1.69
N ILE A 198 25.60 -4.21 1.20
CA ILE A 198 26.97 -4.64 1.51
C ILE A 198 28.00 -3.85 0.69
N GLU A 199 27.72 -3.56 -0.58
CA GLU A 199 28.66 -2.93 -1.50
C GLU A 199 28.69 -1.39 -1.41
N VAL A 200 27.60 -0.78 -0.96
CA VAL A 200 27.47 0.68 -0.93
C VAL A 200 28.35 1.29 0.15
N SER A 201 29.11 2.33 -0.21
CA SER A 201 29.91 3.08 0.76
C SER A 201 29.02 3.92 1.69
N THR A 202 29.47 4.20 2.90
CA THR A 202 28.73 5.00 3.89
C THR A 202 28.31 6.37 3.35
N ALA A 203 29.15 7.01 2.53
CA ALA A 203 28.83 8.29 1.91
C ALA A 203 27.67 8.18 0.89
N ARG A 204 27.65 7.11 0.09
CA ARG A 204 26.55 6.84 -0.85
C ARG A 204 25.27 6.47 -0.11
N LEU A 205 25.36 5.75 1.00
CA LEU A 205 24.21 5.43 1.86
C LEU A 205 23.57 6.69 2.45
N LEU A 206 24.38 7.62 2.96
CA LEU A 206 23.89 8.94 3.38
C LEU A 206 23.29 9.72 2.20
N GLY A 207 23.89 9.60 1.01
CA GLY A 207 23.33 10.15 -0.23
C GLY A 207 21.95 9.61 -0.55
N LEU A 208 21.71 8.30 -0.41
CA LEU A 208 20.40 7.67 -0.62
C LEU A 208 19.36 8.15 0.41
N ALA A 209 19.75 8.29 1.67
CA ALA A 209 18.88 8.83 2.72
C ALA A 209 18.47 10.29 2.41
N LEU A 210 19.44 11.13 2.04
CA LEU A 210 19.18 12.52 1.66
C LEU A 210 18.32 12.61 0.39
N LEU A 211 18.56 11.76 -0.60
CA LEU A 211 17.77 11.68 -1.81
C LEU A 211 16.32 11.28 -1.53
N SER A 212 16.10 10.34 -0.62
CA SER A 212 14.76 9.93 -0.17
C SER A 212 13.99 11.10 0.44
N ILE A 213 14.63 11.83 1.37
CA ILE A 213 14.03 13.04 1.96
C ILE A 213 13.78 14.10 0.88
N LEU A 214 14.70 14.29 -0.06
CA LEU A 214 14.53 15.22 -1.17
C LEU A 214 13.31 14.87 -2.02
N PHE A 215 13.11 13.59 -2.37
CA PHE A 215 11.91 13.15 -3.07
C PHE A 215 10.64 13.43 -2.28
N ALA A 216 10.63 13.13 -0.97
CA ALA A 216 9.49 13.44 -0.12
C ALA A 216 9.18 14.96 -0.10
N VAL A 217 10.20 15.82 -0.01
CA VAL A 217 10.05 17.27 -0.09
C VAL A 217 9.51 17.71 -1.46
N LEU A 218 10.09 17.22 -2.55
CA LEU A 218 9.71 17.62 -3.91
C LEU A 218 8.27 17.23 -4.24
N ILE A 219 7.86 16.01 -3.88
CA ILE A 219 6.50 15.54 -4.12
C ILE A 219 5.51 16.36 -3.27
N LEU A 220 5.84 16.61 -2.01
CA LEU A 220 5.00 17.44 -1.13
C LEU A 220 4.88 18.88 -1.62
N PHE A 221 5.99 19.46 -2.08
CA PHE A 221 6.02 20.80 -2.61
C PHE A 221 5.18 20.90 -3.89
N TYR A 222 5.35 19.99 -4.84
CA TYR A 222 4.58 20.00 -6.09
C TYR A 222 3.08 19.86 -5.85
N SER A 223 2.71 18.94 -4.96
CA SER A 223 1.36 18.68 -4.49
C SER A 223 0.67 19.95 -3.94
N ASP A 224 1.38 20.74 -3.11
CA ASP A 224 0.84 21.96 -2.49
C ASP A 224 0.60 23.09 -3.52
N PHE A 225 1.43 23.17 -4.56
CA PHE A 225 1.31 24.18 -5.62
C PHE A 225 0.10 23.99 -6.52
N THR A 226 -0.34 22.75 -6.74
CA THR A 226 -1.57 22.47 -7.52
C THR A 226 -2.83 22.81 -6.73
N GLY A 227 -2.75 22.86 -5.38
CA GLY A 227 -3.91 22.88 -4.49
C GLY A 227 -4.25 24.20 -3.78
N SER A 228 -3.37 25.21 -3.67
CA SER A 228 -3.78 26.48 -3.04
C SER A 228 -3.02 27.73 -3.50
N GLN A 229 -3.79 28.72 -3.99
CA GLN A 229 -3.42 30.12 -3.85
C GLN A 229 -3.74 30.55 -2.41
N ARG A 230 -2.75 31.15 -1.72
CA ARG A 230 -2.79 31.79 -0.39
C ARG A 230 -2.38 30.92 0.81
N PHE A 231 -1.08 30.67 0.95
CA PHE A 231 -0.46 30.58 2.27
C PHE A 231 0.83 31.42 2.31
N SER A 232 1.08 32.06 3.45
CA SER A 232 2.31 32.83 3.71
C SER A 232 3.55 31.95 3.49
N GLN A 233 4.37 32.29 2.49
CA GLN A 233 5.47 31.48 1.95
C GLN A 233 6.44 30.90 3.01
N ILE A 234 6.61 31.55 4.16
CA ILE A 234 7.58 31.14 5.19
C ILE A 234 7.03 30.03 6.11
N ARG A 235 5.71 29.98 6.36
CA ARG A 235 5.09 28.92 7.19
C ARG A 235 4.92 27.61 6.42
N GLY A 236 4.83 27.69 5.09
CA GLY A 236 4.75 26.52 4.20
C GLY A 236 6.01 25.63 4.21
N ILE A 237 7.21 26.22 4.11
CA ILE A 237 8.46 25.45 3.98
C ILE A 237 8.74 24.55 5.19
N LYS A 238 8.52 25.06 6.42
CA LYS A 238 8.72 24.26 7.65
C LYS A 238 7.74 23.08 7.71
N ASN A 239 6.49 23.29 7.32
CA ASN A 239 5.47 22.25 7.30
C ASN A 239 5.79 21.18 6.23
N ILE A 240 6.28 21.58 5.06
CA ILE A 240 6.73 20.67 4.00
C ILE A 240 7.92 19.82 4.49
N LEU A 241 8.92 20.45 5.11
CA LEU A 241 10.09 19.74 5.60
C LEU A 241 9.71 18.74 6.70
N PHE A 242 8.87 19.14 7.65
CA PHE A 242 8.38 18.25 8.70
C PHE A 242 7.55 17.09 8.12
N GLY A 243 6.65 17.38 7.18
CA GLY A 243 5.89 16.36 6.47
C GLY A 243 6.77 15.38 5.70
N ALA A 244 7.88 15.85 5.12
CA ALA A 244 8.85 15.00 4.44
C ALA A 244 9.61 14.08 5.40
N VAL A 245 10.01 14.59 6.57
CA VAL A 245 10.65 13.78 7.62
C VAL A 245 9.72 12.67 8.09
N ILE A 246 8.44 12.98 8.32
CA ILE A 246 7.44 11.98 8.72
C ILE A 246 7.23 10.94 7.61
N THR A 247 7.11 11.39 6.36
CA THR A 247 6.93 10.49 5.21
C THR A 247 8.12 9.54 5.09
N TYR A 248 9.35 10.05 5.26
CA TYR A 248 10.56 9.24 5.28
C TYR A 248 10.61 8.28 6.47
N ALA A 249 10.16 8.69 7.67
CA ALA A 249 10.09 7.82 8.85
C ALA A 249 9.11 6.66 8.63
N ILE A 250 7.94 6.91 8.04
CA ILE A 250 6.96 5.88 7.66
C ILE A 250 7.57 4.92 6.63
N ALA A 251 8.29 5.46 5.64
CA ALA A 251 8.95 4.67 4.61
C ALA A 251 10.05 3.75 5.16
N LEU A 252 10.89 4.25 6.08
CA LEU A 252 11.90 3.44 6.76
C LEU A 252 11.26 2.35 7.63
N PHE A 253 10.18 2.68 8.34
CA PHE A 253 9.44 1.70 9.12
C PHE A 253 8.86 0.58 8.24
N ALA A 254 8.21 0.95 7.13
CA ALA A 254 7.68 -0.02 6.17
C ALA A 254 8.80 -0.88 5.57
N ALA A 255 9.90 -0.26 5.13
CA ALA A 255 11.07 -0.96 4.60
C ALA A 255 11.62 -1.97 5.60
N ALA A 256 11.86 -1.55 6.85
CA ALA A 256 12.38 -2.42 7.90
C ALA A 256 11.41 -3.57 8.23
N ALA A 257 10.11 -3.30 8.31
CA ALA A 257 9.10 -4.31 8.63
C ALA A 257 9.01 -5.40 7.55
N ILE A 258 9.04 -5.00 6.27
CA ILE A 258 8.99 -5.94 5.16
C ILE A 258 10.30 -6.72 5.01
N LEU A 259 11.47 -6.08 5.18
CA LEU A 259 12.76 -6.77 5.20
C LEU A 259 12.82 -7.81 6.34
N TRP A 260 12.34 -7.45 7.52
CA TRP A 260 12.24 -8.38 8.64
C TRP A 260 11.32 -9.56 8.34
N PHE A 261 10.17 -9.34 7.69
CA PHE A 261 9.25 -10.40 7.30
C PHE A 261 9.93 -11.43 6.38
N PHE A 262 10.66 -10.96 5.37
CA PHE A 262 11.42 -11.82 4.45
C PHE A 262 12.73 -12.36 5.05
N GLY A 263 13.02 -12.11 6.33
CA GLY A 263 14.22 -12.64 7.00
C GLY A 263 15.53 -11.98 6.57
N ARG A 264 15.48 -10.83 5.90
CA ARG A 264 16.66 -10.11 5.41
C ARG A 264 17.56 -9.57 6.53
N PHE A 265 17.08 -9.59 7.77
CA PHE A 265 17.85 -9.23 8.96
C PHE A 265 18.44 -10.42 9.70
N ASP A 266 18.05 -11.65 9.35
CA ASP A 266 18.52 -12.85 10.04
C ASP A 266 20.04 -13.03 9.82
N ASP A 267 20.78 -13.27 10.91
CA ASP A 267 22.24 -13.48 10.91
C ASP A 267 23.08 -12.35 10.27
N THR A 268 22.54 -11.13 10.19
CA THR A 268 23.26 -9.95 9.68
C THR A 268 23.63 -8.97 10.78
N THR A 269 24.63 -8.12 10.50
CA THR A 269 25.02 -7.06 11.44
C THR A 269 24.02 -5.91 11.43
N LEU A 270 23.87 -5.21 12.56
CA LEU A 270 22.97 -4.04 12.67
C LEU A 270 23.25 -2.98 11.60
N PHE A 271 24.52 -2.81 11.22
CA PHE A 271 24.90 -1.89 10.15
C PHE A 271 24.29 -2.30 8.80
N ILE A 272 24.34 -3.59 8.46
CA ILE A 272 23.73 -4.11 7.23
C ILE A 272 22.21 -4.00 7.30
N CYS A 273 21.57 -4.25 8.45
CA CYS A 273 20.13 -4.03 8.60
C CYS A 273 19.73 -2.58 8.30
N LEU A 274 20.47 -1.61 8.86
CA LEU A 274 20.26 -0.19 8.60
C LEU A 274 20.52 0.16 7.13
N ALA A 275 21.58 -0.39 6.53
CA ALA A 275 21.92 -0.14 5.14
C ALA A 275 20.82 -0.66 4.20
N GLN A 276 20.34 -1.90 4.38
CA GLN A 276 19.21 -2.45 3.62
C GLN A 276 17.95 -1.61 3.77
N THR A 277 17.65 -1.15 5.00
CA THR A 277 16.48 -0.31 5.27
C THR A 277 16.57 1.03 4.54
N VAL A 278 17.75 1.65 4.47
CA VAL A 278 17.94 2.92 3.75
C VAL A 278 17.92 2.72 2.24
N VAL A 279 18.52 1.65 1.72
CA VAL A 279 18.50 1.30 0.29
C VAL A 279 17.07 1.09 -0.19
N LEU A 280 16.30 0.24 0.51
CA LEU A 280 14.88 0.03 0.21
C LEU A 280 14.03 1.27 0.49
N GLY A 281 14.44 2.07 1.49
CA GLY A 281 13.78 3.30 1.92
C GLY A 281 13.57 4.31 0.79
N VAL A 282 14.41 4.32 -0.25
CA VAL A 282 14.22 5.17 -1.44
C VAL A 282 12.90 4.84 -2.13
N ALA A 283 12.67 3.57 -2.46
CA ALA A 283 11.45 3.11 -3.12
C ALA A 283 10.24 3.25 -2.19
N SER A 284 10.39 2.89 -0.91
CA SER A 284 9.33 3.04 0.08
C SER A 284 8.91 4.50 0.27
N THR A 285 9.85 5.46 0.15
CA THR A 285 9.54 6.90 0.27
C THR A 285 8.73 7.39 -0.91
N LEU A 286 9.07 6.95 -2.12
CA LEU A 286 8.26 7.23 -3.31
C LEU A 286 6.84 6.67 -3.14
N GLY A 287 6.70 5.43 -2.64
CA GLY A 287 5.41 4.83 -2.34
C GLY A 287 4.62 5.59 -1.28
N ALA A 288 5.27 6.00 -0.18
CA ALA A 288 4.65 6.77 0.89
C ALA A 288 4.14 8.14 0.40
N SER A 289 4.93 8.82 -0.43
CA SER A 289 4.57 10.09 -1.04
C SER A 289 3.46 9.93 -2.10
N ALA A 290 3.55 8.91 -2.95
CA ALA A 290 2.54 8.62 -3.98
C ALA A 290 1.19 8.28 -3.35
N GLY A 291 1.17 7.44 -2.32
CA GLY A 291 -0.04 7.11 -1.57
C GLY A 291 -0.78 8.35 -1.09
N ARG A 292 -0.07 9.39 -0.66
CA ARG A 292 -0.67 10.67 -0.22
C ARG A 292 -1.23 11.51 -1.36
N LEU A 293 -0.69 11.41 -2.57
CA LEU A 293 -1.24 12.08 -3.76
C LEU A 293 -2.58 11.47 -4.18
N LEU A 294 -2.79 10.19 -3.89
CA LEU A 294 -4.03 9.47 -4.23
C LEU A 294 -5.28 9.96 -3.44
N LEU A 295 -5.09 10.78 -2.40
CA LEU A 295 -6.15 11.41 -1.62
C LEU A 295 -6.57 12.80 -2.14
N GLN A 296 -5.87 13.34 -3.14
CA GLN A 296 -6.01 14.71 -3.63
C GLN A 296 -6.77 14.75 -4.95
#